data_AF-A0A8I1Q2X0-F1
#
_entry.id   AF-A0A8I1Q2X0-F1
#
_cell.length_a   1.000
_cell.length_b   1.000
_cell.length_c   1.000
_cell.angle_alpha   90.00
_cell.angle_beta   90.00
_cell.angle_gamma   90.00
#
_symmetry.space_group_name_H-M   'P 1'
#
loop_
_entity.id
_entity.type
_entity.pdbx_description
1 polymer ?
#
loop_
_entity_poly.entity_id
_entity_poly.type
_entity_poly.pdbx_seq_one_letter_code
_entity_poly.pdbx_strand_id
1 'polypeptide(L)'
;MSGTIEPGWYDDGTGRHRWWDGTRWTGDHVDLSETRIEVRTDAVLSAPTAAAAGWFDDGHGRVRWWDGRRWTARTRVGADARDYGGITVDGRWVHFGAHSRPVRDVAASVATVGEISKRRSLGEAVTNRSLLTAGGTLRAGQFGRLDRRAVYLVIEAPPQLWLVPVGANDLTAARRFADWVNTCAQHFRYR
;
A
#
# COMPACT_ATOMS: atom_id res chain seq x y z
N MET A 1 33.09 19.36 -0.65
CA MET A 1 33.10 17.91 -0.99
C MET A 1 32.12 17.72 -2.13
N SER A 2 32.60 17.65 -3.37
CA SER A 2 31.75 17.41 -4.53
C SER A 2 31.52 15.91 -4.62
N GLY A 3 30.33 15.45 -4.24
CA GLY A 3 29.95 14.03 -4.34
C GLY A 3 29.82 13.66 -5.81
N THR A 4 30.76 12.88 -6.33
CA THR A 4 30.67 12.32 -7.67
C THR A 4 29.58 11.26 -7.64
N ILE A 5 28.56 11.43 -8.48
CA ILE A 5 27.44 10.50 -8.59
C ILE A 5 27.99 9.22 -9.24
N GLU A 6 27.89 8.09 -8.55
CA GLU A 6 28.38 6.81 -9.07
C GLU A 6 27.55 6.35 -10.29
N PRO A 7 28.13 5.65 -11.27
CA PRO A 7 27.35 5.09 -12.37
C PRO A 7 26.23 4.19 -11.86
N GLY A 8 25.00 4.40 -12.33
CA GLY A 8 23.83 3.75 -11.75
C GLY A 8 22.49 4.14 -12.37
N TRP A 9 21.46 3.36 -12.03
CA TRP A 9 20.07 3.69 -12.33
C TRP A 9 19.53 4.63 -11.25
N TYR A 10 18.99 5.76 -11.67
CA TYR A 10 18.40 6.74 -10.76
C TYR A 10 16.99 7.10 -11.21
N ASP A 11 16.11 7.35 -10.25
CA ASP A 11 14.75 7.82 -10.50
C ASP A 11 14.76 9.19 -11.19
N ASP A 12 14.02 9.31 -12.29
CA ASP A 12 13.86 10.55 -13.05
C ASP A 12 12.70 11.43 -12.55
N GLY A 13 11.98 11.00 -11.49
CA GLY A 13 10.85 11.70 -10.89
C GLY A 13 9.52 11.48 -11.63
N THR A 14 9.52 10.69 -12.71
CA THR A 14 8.33 10.34 -13.49
C THR A 14 7.91 8.87 -13.33
N GLY A 15 8.58 8.14 -12.43
CA GLY A 15 8.39 6.69 -12.25
C GLY A 15 9.26 5.85 -13.19
N ARG A 16 10.14 6.48 -13.97
CA ARG A 16 11.14 5.81 -14.82
C ARG A 16 12.51 5.96 -14.19
N HIS A 17 13.35 4.96 -14.37
CA HIS A 17 14.75 5.03 -13.97
C HIS A 17 15.58 5.37 -15.19
N ARG A 18 16.49 6.32 -15.08
CA ARG A 18 17.44 6.70 -16.12
C ARG A 18 18.85 6.30 -15.72
N TRP A 19 19.65 5.84 -16.67
CA TRP A 19 21.02 5.44 -16.39
C TRP A 19 21.98 6.64 -16.43
N TRP A 20 22.75 6.81 -15.36
CA TRP A 20 23.91 7.69 -15.26
C TRP A 20 25.17 6.87 -15.49
N ASP A 21 26.01 7.27 -16.43
CA ASP A 21 27.24 6.53 -16.78
C ASP A 21 28.48 6.95 -15.96
N GLY A 22 28.32 7.82 -14.96
CA GLY A 22 29.41 8.43 -14.22
C GLY A 22 29.79 9.82 -14.71
N THR A 23 29.39 10.19 -15.94
CA THR A 23 29.74 11.47 -16.57
C THR A 23 28.50 12.21 -17.11
N ARG A 24 27.48 11.48 -17.58
CA ARG A 24 26.23 12.02 -18.11
C ARG A 24 25.05 11.05 -17.96
N TRP A 25 23.84 11.61 -18.06
CA TRP A 25 22.62 10.82 -18.24
C TRP A 25 22.56 10.27 -19.66
N THR A 26 22.37 8.97 -19.79
CA THR A 26 22.25 8.30 -21.10
C THR A 26 20.81 8.36 -21.63
N GLY A 27 20.56 7.85 -22.83
CA GLY A 27 19.19 7.67 -23.34
C GLY A 27 18.47 6.46 -22.72
N ASP A 28 19.21 5.65 -21.96
CA ASP A 28 18.70 4.40 -21.42
C ASP A 28 17.74 4.71 -20.27
N HIS A 29 16.55 4.13 -20.36
CA HIS A 29 15.52 4.23 -19.34
C HIS A 29 14.88 2.87 -19.11
N VAL A 30 14.53 2.62 -17.85
CA VAL A 30 13.68 1.50 -17.44
C VAL A 30 12.36 2.08 -16.95
N ASP A 31 11.29 1.70 -17.62
CA ASP A 31 9.93 1.88 -17.11
C ASP A 31 9.56 0.64 -16.29
N LEU A 32 9.35 0.83 -14.99
CA LEU A 32 8.98 -0.23 -14.04
C LEU A 32 7.48 -0.17 -13.66
N SER A 33 6.64 0.48 -14.48
CA SER A 33 5.21 0.53 -14.24
C SER A 33 4.54 -0.86 -14.33
N GLU A 34 3.49 -1.07 -13.54
CA GLU A 34 2.79 -2.35 -13.33
C GLU A 34 2.37 -3.08 -14.62
N THR A 35 2.20 -2.36 -15.73
CA THR A 35 1.68 -2.89 -17.00
C THR A 35 2.75 -3.07 -18.08
N ARG A 36 3.97 -2.57 -17.91
CA ARG A 36 5.00 -2.66 -18.94
C ARG A 36 6.40 -2.59 -18.36
N ILE A 37 7.19 -3.65 -18.54
CA ILE A 37 8.64 -3.59 -18.38
C ILE A 37 9.21 -3.26 -19.76
N GLU A 38 9.59 -1.99 -19.96
CA GLU A 38 10.30 -1.56 -21.17
C GLU A 38 11.71 -1.14 -20.80
N VAL A 39 12.69 -1.85 -21.37
CA VAL A 39 14.11 -1.52 -21.29
C VAL A 39 14.53 -1.08 -22.68
N ARG A 40 14.85 0.21 -22.83
CA ARG A 40 15.47 0.73 -24.05
C ARG A 40 16.95 0.94 -23.78
N THR A 41 17.79 0.26 -24.57
CA THR A 41 19.24 0.37 -24.53
C THR A 41 19.75 0.56 -25.94
N ASP A 42 20.31 1.74 -26.22
CA ASP A 42 20.95 2.04 -27.51
C ASP A 42 22.48 1.86 -27.46
N ALA A 43 23.02 1.35 -26.34
CA ALA A 43 24.44 1.13 -26.13
C ALA A 43 24.87 -0.30 -26.54
N VAL A 44 25.77 -0.39 -27.51
CA VAL A 44 26.47 -1.63 -27.87
C VAL A 44 27.41 -2.04 -26.72
N LEU A 45 26.96 -3.06 -25.99
CA LEU A 45 27.67 -4.02 -25.14
C LEU A 45 28.63 -3.47 -24.06
N SER A 46 28.07 -3.29 -22.86
CA SER A 46 28.55 -4.05 -21.68
C SER A 46 27.32 -4.68 -21.03
N ALA A 47 27.41 -5.97 -20.69
CA ALA A 47 26.29 -6.76 -20.21
C ALA A 47 25.53 -6.03 -19.08
N PRO A 48 24.19 -6.10 -19.03
CA PRO A 48 23.43 -5.51 -17.93
C PRO A 48 23.91 -6.18 -16.63
N THR A 49 24.58 -5.44 -15.76
CA THR A 49 24.62 -5.82 -14.36
C THR A 49 23.18 -5.78 -13.89
N ALA A 50 22.56 -6.95 -13.87
CA ALA A 50 21.24 -7.16 -13.28
C ALA A 50 21.20 -6.40 -11.96
N ALA A 51 20.11 -5.68 -11.71
CA ALA A 51 19.94 -4.88 -10.49
C ALA A 51 20.43 -5.69 -9.29
N ALA A 52 21.33 -5.12 -8.49
CA ALA A 52 21.92 -5.82 -7.36
C ALA A 52 20.80 -6.26 -6.40
N ALA A 53 21.02 -7.38 -5.70
CA ALA A 53 20.05 -7.85 -4.72
C ALA A 53 19.78 -6.75 -3.66
N GLY A 54 18.52 -6.42 -3.42
CA GLY A 54 18.16 -5.20 -2.70
C GLY A 54 16.67 -5.08 -2.40
N TRP A 55 16.33 -4.12 -1.54
CA TRP A 55 14.96 -3.70 -1.27
C TRP A 55 14.59 -2.58 -2.22
N PHE A 56 13.47 -2.76 -2.92
CA PHE A 56 12.99 -1.82 -3.92
C PHE A 56 11.50 -1.61 -3.70
N ASP A 57 11.03 -0.40 -3.98
CA ASP A 57 9.60 -0.05 -3.92
C ASP A 57 8.82 -0.97 -4.87
N ASP A 58 7.69 -1.52 -4.40
CA ASP A 58 6.82 -2.36 -5.19
C ASP A 58 5.72 -1.59 -5.94
N GLY A 59 5.75 -0.26 -5.88
CA GLY A 59 4.74 0.65 -6.45
C GLY A 59 3.52 0.84 -5.56
N HIS A 60 3.43 0.08 -4.48
CA HIS A 60 2.30 0.08 -3.55
C HIS A 60 2.69 0.48 -2.12
N GLY A 61 3.82 1.20 -1.93
CA GLY A 61 4.24 1.69 -0.61
C GLY A 61 5.04 0.70 0.21
N ARG A 62 5.07 -0.58 -0.21
CA ARG A 62 5.93 -1.59 0.40
C ARG A 62 7.26 -1.65 -0.34
N VAL A 63 8.27 -2.13 0.36
CA VAL A 63 9.51 -2.57 -0.30
C VAL A 63 9.51 -4.08 -0.43
N ARG A 64 9.85 -4.57 -1.62
CA ARG A 64 10.00 -5.99 -1.92
C ARG A 64 11.47 -6.32 -2.16
N TRP A 65 11.88 -7.53 -1.81
CA TRP A 65 13.27 -7.95 -2.02
C TRP A 65 13.46 -8.54 -3.41
N TRP A 66 14.34 -7.93 -4.20
CA TRP A 66 14.91 -8.45 -5.43
C TRP A 66 16.18 -9.25 -5.09
N ASP A 67 16.31 -10.48 -5.58
CA ASP A 67 17.47 -11.34 -5.29
C ASP A 67 18.61 -11.24 -6.32
N GLY A 68 18.53 -10.31 -7.26
CA GLY A 68 19.43 -10.21 -8.41
C GLY A 68 18.90 -10.87 -9.68
N ARG A 69 17.84 -11.68 -9.59
CA ARG A 69 17.23 -12.39 -10.73
C ARG A 69 15.70 -12.34 -10.75
N ARG A 70 15.07 -12.30 -9.58
CA ARG A 70 13.61 -12.23 -9.43
C ARG A 70 13.20 -11.55 -8.13
N TRP A 71 11.95 -11.10 -8.10
CA TRP A 71 11.29 -10.67 -6.88
C TRP A 71 10.96 -11.86 -5.99
N THR A 72 11.40 -11.81 -4.74
CA THR A 72 11.07 -12.84 -3.74
C THR A 72 9.75 -12.53 -3.05
N ALA A 73 9.26 -13.42 -2.18
CA ALA A 73 8.07 -13.16 -1.36
C ALA A 73 8.35 -12.23 -0.16
N ARG A 74 9.60 -11.80 0.06
CA ARG A 74 9.93 -10.96 1.21
C ARG A 74 9.48 -9.53 0.93
N THR A 75 8.64 -9.00 1.81
CA THR A 75 8.14 -7.62 1.80
C THR A 75 8.40 -6.95 3.15
N ARG A 76 8.65 -5.64 3.16
CA ARG A 76 8.69 -4.81 4.37
C ARG A 76 7.86 -3.55 4.15
N VAL A 77 7.39 -3.00 5.25
CA VAL A 77 6.64 -1.74 5.29
C VAL A 77 7.62 -0.62 5.64
N GLY A 78 7.42 0.59 5.09
CA GLY A 78 8.35 1.72 5.25
C GLY A 78 8.57 2.13 6.71
N ALA A 79 9.64 2.89 7.01
CA ALA A 79 10.02 3.24 8.39
C ALA A 79 8.95 4.08 9.14
N ASP A 80 8.09 4.79 8.41
CA ASP A 80 6.99 5.58 8.96
C ASP A 80 5.66 4.80 9.04
N ALA A 81 5.71 3.49 8.78
CA ALA A 81 4.53 2.65 8.80
C ALA A 81 3.92 2.57 10.19
N ARG A 82 2.59 2.66 10.27
CA ARG A 82 1.85 2.40 11.50
C ARG A 82 0.87 1.25 11.29
N ASP A 83 0.75 0.44 12.33
CA ASP A 83 -0.04 -0.79 12.33
C ASP A 83 -1.14 -0.76 13.39
N TYR A 84 -2.32 -1.24 13.02
CA TYR A 84 -3.38 -1.58 13.96
C TYR A 84 -4.18 -2.78 13.46
N GLY A 85 -4.15 -3.88 14.23
CA GLY A 85 -4.96 -5.08 13.98
C GLY A 85 -4.85 -5.64 12.55
N GLY A 86 -3.64 -5.59 11.97
CA GLY A 86 -3.35 -6.08 10.62
C GLY A 86 -3.57 -5.07 9.50
N ILE A 87 -4.04 -3.85 9.82
CA ILE A 87 -4.02 -2.72 8.90
C ILE A 87 -2.69 -2.00 9.06
N THR A 88 -1.96 -1.85 7.97
CA THR A 88 -0.71 -1.07 7.94
C THR A 88 -0.86 0.12 7.00
N VAL A 89 -0.29 1.26 7.34
CA VAL A 89 -0.31 2.45 6.47
C VAL A 89 1.12 2.98 6.37
N ASP A 90 1.65 3.13 5.15
CA ASP A 90 3.01 3.59 4.87
C ASP A 90 3.03 4.82 3.94
N GLY A 91 2.49 5.92 4.48
CA GLY A 91 2.39 7.17 3.74
C GLY A 91 1.23 7.13 2.74
N ARG A 92 1.52 6.79 1.48
CA ARG A 92 0.53 6.87 0.39
C ARG A 92 -0.43 5.68 0.33
N TRP A 93 -0.12 4.58 1.00
CA TRP A 93 -0.89 3.35 0.91
C TRP A 93 -1.37 2.84 2.27
N VAL A 94 -2.55 2.21 2.25
CA VAL A 94 -3.12 1.44 3.36
C VAL A 94 -3.22 -0.01 2.90
N HIS A 95 -2.88 -0.90 3.80
CA HIS A 95 -2.73 -2.32 3.58
C HIS A 95 -3.63 -3.10 4.51
N PHE A 96 -4.18 -4.20 4.00
CA PHE A 96 -4.84 -5.19 4.82
C PHE A 96 -4.63 -6.59 4.23
N GLY A 97 -3.73 -7.35 4.84
CA GLY A 97 -3.25 -8.61 4.27
C GLY A 97 -2.60 -8.39 2.89
N ALA A 98 -3.13 -9.07 1.87
CA ALA A 98 -2.68 -8.94 0.48
C ALA A 98 -3.29 -7.75 -0.27
N HIS A 99 -4.21 -7.00 0.34
CA HIS A 99 -4.86 -5.87 -0.30
C HIS A 99 -4.15 -4.56 0.03
N SER A 100 -4.06 -3.68 -0.97
CA SER A 100 -3.46 -2.36 -0.86
C SER A 100 -4.38 -1.34 -1.52
N ARG A 101 -4.52 -0.15 -0.91
CA ARG A 101 -5.33 0.95 -1.43
C ARG A 101 -4.62 2.29 -1.24
N PRO A 102 -4.75 3.23 -2.19
CA PRO A 102 -4.25 4.58 -1.98
C PRO A 102 -4.95 5.23 -0.79
N VAL A 103 -4.19 5.80 0.14
CA VAL A 103 -4.70 6.44 1.35
C VAL A 103 -5.60 7.63 1.03
N ARG A 104 -5.36 8.34 -0.08
CA ARG A 104 -6.23 9.44 -0.52
C ARG A 104 -7.69 9.00 -0.75
N ASP A 105 -7.93 7.73 -1.05
CA ASP A 105 -9.24 7.20 -1.41
C ASP A 105 -9.92 6.49 -0.24
N VAL A 106 -9.36 6.59 0.99
CA VAL A 106 -9.92 5.89 2.16
C VAL A 106 -10.53 6.84 3.18
N ALA A 107 -11.44 6.27 3.98
CA ALA A 107 -11.93 6.87 5.22
C ALA A 107 -11.89 5.83 6.34
N ALA A 108 -11.42 6.22 7.51
CA ALA A 108 -11.33 5.37 8.69
C ALA A 108 -12.30 5.83 9.77
N SER A 109 -12.90 4.89 10.49
CA SER A 109 -13.76 5.19 11.64
C SER A 109 -13.82 4.02 12.60
N VAL A 110 -14.20 4.27 13.85
CA VAL A 110 -14.52 3.21 14.82
C VAL A 110 -16.03 3.20 15.02
N ALA A 111 -16.66 2.06 14.78
CA ALA A 111 -18.12 1.92 14.79
C ALA A 111 -18.57 0.55 15.28
N THR A 112 -19.79 0.52 15.81
CA THR A 112 -20.49 -0.72 16.15
C THR A 112 -21.01 -1.42 14.90
N VAL A 113 -21.23 -2.73 14.98
CA VAL A 113 -21.89 -3.50 13.90
C VAL A 113 -23.26 -2.90 13.54
N GLY A 114 -24.03 -2.42 14.51
CA GLY A 114 -25.31 -1.75 14.26
C GLY A 114 -25.19 -0.44 13.48
N GLU A 115 -24.11 0.32 13.65
CA GLU A 115 -23.84 1.52 12.85
C GLU A 115 -23.34 1.15 11.45
N ILE A 116 -22.45 0.15 11.34
CA ILE A 116 -21.93 -0.35 10.07
C ILE A 116 -23.05 -0.88 9.19
N SER A 117 -24.05 -1.57 9.77
CA SER A 117 -25.20 -2.11 9.03
C SER A 117 -26.04 -1.06 8.30
N LYS A 118 -25.93 0.21 8.69
CA LYS A 118 -26.65 1.33 8.08
C LYS A 118 -25.85 2.02 6.97
N ARG A 119 -24.58 1.67 6.79
CA ARG A 119 -23.69 2.31 5.81
C ARG A 119 -23.95 1.76 4.42
N ARG A 120 -23.99 2.66 3.44
CA ARG A 120 -24.07 2.30 2.02
C ARG A 120 -22.86 1.44 1.58
N SER A 121 -21.67 1.76 2.09
CA SER A 121 -20.42 1.03 1.78
C SER A 121 -20.48 -0.44 2.18
N LEU A 122 -21.26 -0.83 3.19
CA LEU A 122 -21.48 -2.24 3.51
C LEU A 122 -22.24 -2.96 2.39
N GLY A 123 -23.33 -2.37 1.89
CA GLY A 123 -24.12 -2.97 0.81
C GLY A 123 -23.30 -3.14 -0.46
N GLU A 124 -22.48 -2.14 -0.80
CA GLU A 124 -21.55 -2.19 -1.93
C GLU A 124 -20.47 -3.26 -1.74
N ALA A 125 -19.85 -3.32 -0.55
CA ALA A 125 -18.82 -4.31 -0.26
C ALA A 125 -19.36 -5.75 -0.24
N VAL A 126 -20.58 -5.95 0.27
CA VAL A 126 -21.26 -7.25 0.22
C VAL A 126 -21.54 -7.68 -1.22
N THR A 127 -22.08 -6.77 -2.03
CA THR A 127 -22.39 -7.04 -3.46
C THR A 127 -21.12 -7.41 -4.22
N ASN A 128 -20.02 -6.70 -3.97
CA ASN A 128 -18.73 -6.92 -4.61
C ASN A 128 -17.87 -8.03 -3.96
N ARG A 129 -18.38 -8.71 -2.92
CA ARG A 129 -17.63 -9.71 -2.13
C ARG A 129 -16.28 -9.19 -1.62
N SER A 130 -16.26 -7.92 -1.22
CA SER A 130 -15.10 -7.14 -0.80
C SER A 130 -15.21 -6.63 0.64
N LEU A 131 -16.06 -7.27 1.45
CA LEU A 131 -16.08 -7.11 2.90
C LEU A 131 -14.98 -8.01 3.50
N LEU A 132 -13.91 -7.40 4.00
CA LEU A 132 -12.68 -8.10 4.38
C LEU A 132 -12.45 -8.01 5.89
N THR A 133 -11.91 -9.09 6.45
CA THR A 133 -11.44 -9.20 7.84
C THR A 133 -10.05 -9.84 7.84
N ALA A 134 -9.38 -9.88 8.99
CA ALA A 134 -8.10 -10.59 9.11
C ALA A 134 -8.23 -12.10 8.78
N GLY A 135 -9.43 -12.67 8.94
CA GLY A 135 -9.75 -14.05 8.56
C GLY A 135 -10.17 -14.23 7.09
N GLY A 136 -10.05 -13.18 6.26
CA GLY A 136 -10.48 -13.18 4.85
C GLY A 136 -11.84 -12.54 4.63
N THR A 137 -12.49 -12.89 3.51
CA THR A 137 -13.77 -12.29 3.10
C THR A 137 -14.91 -12.72 4.01
N LEU A 138 -15.59 -11.75 4.60
CA LEU A 138 -16.78 -11.94 5.41
C LEU A 138 -18.03 -11.88 4.54
N ARG A 139 -18.84 -12.94 4.53
CA ARG A 139 -20.11 -12.98 3.78
C ARG A 139 -21.22 -12.25 4.53
N ALA A 140 -22.24 -11.77 3.81
CA ALA A 140 -23.39 -11.08 4.39
C ALA A 140 -24.05 -11.86 5.55
N GLY A 141 -24.27 -13.16 5.36
CA GLY A 141 -24.87 -14.01 6.40
C GLY A 141 -23.98 -14.21 7.64
N GLN A 142 -22.65 -14.09 7.49
CA GLN A 142 -21.72 -14.11 8.63
C GLN A 142 -21.74 -12.76 9.36
N PHE A 143 -21.73 -11.64 8.61
CA PHE A 143 -21.85 -10.31 9.18
C PHE A 143 -23.15 -10.13 9.99
N GLY A 144 -24.27 -10.63 9.47
CA GLY A 144 -25.58 -10.56 10.14
C GLY A 144 -25.68 -11.34 11.47
N ARG A 145 -24.72 -12.23 11.75
CA ARG A 145 -24.65 -12.99 13.02
C ARG A 145 -23.77 -12.31 14.08
N LEU A 146 -23.07 -11.23 13.73
CA LEU A 146 -22.24 -10.51 14.69
C LEU A 146 -23.11 -9.78 15.71
N ASP A 147 -22.62 -9.67 16.95
CA ASP A 147 -23.26 -8.84 17.97
C ASP A 147 -23.31 -7.38 17.49
N ARG A 148 -24.51 -6.79 17.49
CA ARG A 148 -24.74 -5.40 17.08
C ARG A 148 -23.94 -4.39 17.87
N ARG A 149 -23.53 -4.72 19.10
CA ARG A 149 -22.71 -3.88 19.97
C ARG A 149 -21.21 -4.09 19.81
N ALA A 150 -20.78 -5.12 19.08
CA ALA A 150 -19.36 -5.34 18.82
C ALA A 150 -18.78 -4.15 18.04
N VAL A 151 -17.61 -3.69 18.47
CA VAL A 151 -16.93 -2.51 17.91
C VAL A 151 -15.85 -2.96 16.93
N TYR A 152 -15.76 -2.26 15.81
CA TYR A 152 -14.77 -2.48 14.77
C TYR A 152 -14.10 -1.15 14.40
N LEU A 153 -12.81 -1.23 14.08
CA LEU A 153 -12.15 -0.26 13.20
C LEU A 153 -12.58 -0.62 11.77
N VAL A 154 -13.06 0.39 11.07
CA VAL A 154 -13.62 0.31 9.72
C VAL A 154 -12.77 1.16 8.79
N ILE A 155 -12.22 0.56 7.74
CA ILE A 155 -11.61 1.28 6.62
C ILE A 155 -12.52 1.14 5.40
N GLU A 156 -13.08 2.26 4.97
CA GLU A 156 -13.84 2.37 3.73
C GLU A 156 -12.87 2.71 2.61
N ALA A 157 -12.62 1.78 1.69
CA ALA A 157 -11.73 1.95 0.56
C ALA A 157 -12.41 1.41 -0.70
N PRO A 158 -13.35 2.17 -1.28
CA PRO A 158 -14.30 1.66 -2.27
C PRO A 158 -13.64 0.88 -3.42
N PRO A 159 -14.21 -0.27 -3.83
CA PRO A 159 -15.47 -0.86 -3.34
C PRO A 159 -15.29 -1.76 -2.09
N GLN A 160 -14.15 -1.69 -1.40
CA GLN A 160 -13.82 -2.56 -0.28
C GLN A 160 -14.20 -1.94 1.07
N LEU A 161 -14.54 -2.81 2.02
CA LEU A 161 -14.78 -2.44 3.41
C LEU A 161 -13.96 -3.38 4.30
N TRP A 162 -13.01 -2.85 5.05
CA TRP A 162 -12.14 -3.64 5.92
C TRP A 162 -12.56 -3.49 7.37
N LEU A 163 -12.72 -4.61 8.06
CA LEU A 163 -13.19 -4.68 9.44
C LEU A 163 -12.14 -5.35 10.33
N VAL A 164 -11.74 -4.63 11.37
CA VAL A 164 -10.83 -5.12 12.42
C VAL A 164 -11.55 -5.03 13.77
N PRO A 165 -11.74 -6.15 14.50
CA PRO A 165 -12.41 -6.12 15.79
C PRO A 165 -11.61 -5.29 16.80
N VAL A 166 -12.30 -4.50 17.62
CA VAL A 166 -11.69 -3.62 18.63
C VAL A 166 -12.12 -4.08 20.01
N GLY A 167 -11.15 -4.47 20.84
CA GLY A 167 -11.39 -4.79 22.25
C GLY A 167 -11.74 -3.54 23.05
N ALA A 168 -12.44 -3.71 24.18
CA ALA A 168 -12.84 -2.59 25.03
C ALA A 168 -11.65 -1.72 25.49
N ASN A 169 -10.50 -2.36 25.75
CA ASN A 169 -9.28 -1.68 26.18
C ASN A 169 -8.55 -0.95 25.04
N ASP A 170 -8.86 -1.28 23.78
CA ASP A 170 -8.16 -0.76 22.59
C ASP A 170 -8.92 0.37 21.90
N LEU A 171 -10.10 0.75 22.42
CA LEU A 171 -10.97 1.73 21.78
C LEU A 171 -10.28 3.08 21.53
N THR A 172 -9.52 3.56 22.51
CA THR A 172 -8.75 4.81 22.39
C THR A 172 -7.61 4.69 21.38
N ALA A 173 -6.97 3.53 21.28
CA ALA A 173 -5.92 3.29 20.28
C ALA A 173 -6.53 3.23 18.86
N ALA A 174 -7.65 2.52 18.70
CA ALA A 174 -8.36 2.41 17.42
C ALA A 174 -8.82 3.78 16.89
N ARG A 175 -9.37 4.63 17.76
CA ARG A 175 -9.80 5.99 17.39
C ARG A 175 -8.62 6.86 16.94
N ARG A 176 -7.52 6.87 17.71
CA ARG A 176 -6.30 7.58 17.33
C ARG A 176 -5.73 7.10 15.99
N PHE A 177 -5.78 5.78 15.75
CA PHE A 177 -5.35 5.22 14.47
C PHE A 177 -6.27 5.68 13.33
N ALA A 178 -7.60 5.64 13.51
CA ALA A 178 -8.55 6.12 12.50
C ALA A 178 -8.36 7.62 12.18
N ASP A 179 -8.20 8.46 13.20
CA ASP A 179 -7.96 9.90 13.03
C ASP A 179 -6.67 10.16 12.25
N TRP A 180 -5.61 9.40 12.56
CA TRP A 180 -4.35 9.49 11.84
C TRP A 180 -4.48 9.05 10.37
N VAL A 181 -5.17 7.93 10.08
CA VAL A 181 -5.45 7.50 8.69
C VAL A 181 -6.20 8.59 7.92
N ASN A 182 -7.23 9.19 8.54
CA ASN A 182 -7.98 10.28 7.92
C ASN A 182 -7.12 11.52 7.66
N THR A 183 -6.20 11.85 8.58
CA THR A 183 -5.24 12.95 8.41
C THR A 183 -4.33 12.70 7.21
N CYS A 184 -3.80 11.48 7.07
CA CYS A 184 -3.02 11.08 5.91
C CYS A 184 -3.86 11.15 4.63
N ALA A 185 -5.09 10.62 4.64
CA ALA A 185 -6.01 10.66 3.49
C ALA A 185 -6.25 12.10 3.02
N GLN A 186 -6.50 13.01 3.95
CA GLN A 186 -6.69 14.42 3.65
C GLN A 186 -5.43 15.05 3.07
N HIS A 187 -4.25 14.77 3.64
CA HIS A 187 -2.98 15.27 3.12
C HIS A 187 -2.75 14.88 1.65
N PHE A 188 -3.01 13.62 1.30
CA PHE A 188 -2.80 13.10 -0.06
C PHE A 188 -3.94 13.39 -1.04
N ARG A 189 -5.09 13.90 -0.58
CA ARG A 189 -6.15 14.41 -1.47
C ARG A 189 -5.82 15.76 -2.09
N TYR A 190 -5.00 16.56 -1.42
CA TYR A 190 -4.69 17.95 -1.81
C TYR A 190 -3.24 18.15 -2.27
N ARG A 191 -2.54 17.07 -2.61
CA ARG A 191 -1.21 17.09 -3.25
C ARG A 191 -1.24 16.36 -4.57
#